data_AF-A0A962C141-F1
#
_entry.id   AF-A0A962C141-F1
#
_cell.length_a   1.000
_cell.length_b   1.000
_cell.length_c   1.000
_cell.angle_alpha   90.00
_cell.angle_beta   90.00
_cell.angle_gamma   90.00
#
_symmetry.space_group_name_H-M   'P 1'
#
loop_
_entity.id
_entity.type
_entity.pdbx_description
1 polymer ?
#
loop_
_entity_poly.entity_id
_entity_poly.type
_entity_poly.pdbx_seq_one_letter_code
_entity_poly.pdbx_strand_id
1 'polypeptide(L)'
;MVGALRAGLREPRASYLAVAALREAMYGNAPEARQRARAALEWLPSRDVQFGAAMAFAYAGDTEQAEALSHTLASQNPDDTLVQSNYLPVLRAKLMLDRGNSQEALTLLHEALPYELGASRSSLLAWTSLYPIYVRGQAYWANQQPKEALAEFDKILEHPGLSFNYPIGPMAQLQRAEILAQSVRTEGAALVFTTLREQWQDADPDFPVLRELAGFDAP
;
A
#
# COMPACT_ATOMS: atom_id res chain seq x y z
N MET A 1 0.04 9.70 36.48
CA MET A 1 -0.60 10.23 35.25
C MET A 1 0.34 10.62 34.10
N VAL A 2 1.61 10.99 34.35
CA VAL A 2 2.56 11.40 33.27
C VAL A 2 3.00 10.24 32.35
N GLY A 3 3.02 8.99 32.87
CA GLY A 3 3.38 7.80 32.07
C GLY A 3 2.35 7.40 31.00
N ALA A 4 1.05 7.50 31.31
CA ALA A 4 -0.03 7.16 30.38
C ALA A 4 -0.20 8.19 29.26
N LEU A 5 0.00 9.48 29.55
CA LEU A 5 0.04 10.55 28.53
C LEU A 5 1.25 10.42 27.59
N ARG A 6 2.43 10.03 28.11
CA ARG A 6 3.60 9.74 27.27
C ARG A 6 3.41 8.50 26.40
N ALA A 7 2.77 7.44 26.91
CA ALA A 7 2.42 6.27 26.12
C ALA A 7 1.39 6.60 25.03
N GLY A 8 0.35 7.38 25.36
CA GLY A 8 -0.68 7.81 24.42
C GLY A 8 -0.21 8.75 23.30
N LEU A 9 0.91 9.47 23.49
CA LEU A 9 1.54 10.29 22.43
C LEU A 9 2.57 9.52 21.58
N ARG A 10 3.01 8.33 22.03
CA ARG A 10 4.01 7.54 21.29
C ARG A 10 3.40 6.80 20.11
N GLU A 11 2.23 6.22 20.31
CA GLU A 11 1.52 5.45 19.28
C GLU A 11 1.08 6.29 18.05
N PRO A 12 0.55 7.52 18.21
CA PRO A 12 0.29 8.39 17.07
C PRO A 12 1.56 8.68 16.26
N ARG A 13 2.68 9.01 16.92
CA ARG A 13 3.94 9.33 16.23
C ARG A 13 4.49 8.13 15.44
N ALA A 14 4.52 6.94 16.04
CA ALA A 14 4.98 5.74 15.34
C ALA A 14 4.06 5.42 14.14
N SER A 15 2.74 5.56 14.31
CA SER A 15 1.79 5.38 13.21
C SER A 15 2.00 6.39 12.09
N TYR A 16 2.23 7.67 12.41
CA TYR A 16 2.56 8.68 11.40
C TYR A 16 3.84 8.36 10.63
N LEU A 17 4.89 7.89 11.32
CA LEU A 17 6.13 7.49 10.66
C LEU A 17 5.93 6.26 9.75
N ALA A 18 5.16 5.27 10.18
CA ALA A 18 4.84 4.09 9.37
C ALA A 18 4.01 4.45 8.13
N VAL A 19 2.99 5.30 8.29
CA VAL A 19 2.18 5.82 7.16
C VAL A 19 3.05 6.63 6.19
N ALA A 20 3.92 7.49 6.72
CA ALA A 20 4.83 8.28 5.91
C ALA A 20 5.83 7.38 5.17
N ALA A 21 6.38 6.36 5.82
CA ALA A 21 7.27 5.39 5.19
C ALA A 21 6.59 4.68 4.02
N LEU A 22 5.36 4.22 4.22
CA LEU A 22 4.59 3.52 3.18
C LEU A 22 4.22 4.45 2.03
N ARG A 23 3.87 5.72 2.31
CA ARG A 23 3.67 6.74 1.28
C ARG A 23 4.91 6.93 0.42
N GLU A 24 6.07 7.13 1.04
CA GLU A 24 7.33 7.28 0.29
C GLU A 24 7.62 6.04 -0.55
N ALA A 25 7.39 4.84 0.00
CA ALA A 25 7.64 3.60 -0.72
C ALA A 25 6.74 3.47 -1.95
N MET A 26 5.44 3.73 -1.79
CA MET A 26 4.46 3.66 -2.90
C MET A 26 4.74 4.70 -3.97
N TYR A 27 5.31 5.85 -3.60
CA TYR A 27 5.72 6.88 -4.54
C TYR A 27 7.14 6.70 -5.10
N GLY A 28 7.83 5.60 -4.78
CA GLY A 28 9.15 5.28 -5.32
C GLY A 28 10.35 5.90 -4.57
N ASN A 29 10.13 6.57 -3.44
CA ASN A 29 11.17 7.16 -2.60
C ASN A 29 11.75 6.13 -1.60
N ALA A 30 12.38 5.07 -2.13
CA ALA A 30 12.85 3.94 -1.35
C ALA A 30 13.81 4.28 -0.18
N PRO A 31 14.81 5.18 -0.30
CA PRO A 31 15.69 5.52 0.81
C PRO A 31 14.94 6.12 2.01
N GLU A 32 14.05 7.06 1.74
CA GLU A 32 13.25 7.75 2.76
C GLU A 32 12.24 6.79 3.41
N ALA A 33 11.62 5.92 2.61
CA ALA A 33 10.74 4.86 3.09
C ALA A 33 11.43 3.97 4.13
N ARG A 34 12.63 3.45 3.80
CA ARG A 34 13.39 2.58 4.71
C ARG A 34 13.78 3.32 5.99
N GLN A 35 14.22 4.57 5.89
CA GLN A 35 14.58 5.38 7.05
C GLN A 35 13.38 5.59 8.00
N ARG A 36 12.24 6.01 7.46
CA ARG A 36 11.03 6.26 8.24
C ARG A 36 10.45 4.99 8.85
N ALA A 37 10.50 3.87 8.12
CA ALA A 37 10.07 2.57 8.63
C ALA A 37 10.89 2.14 9.86
N ARG A 38 12.23 2.25 9.79
CA ARG A 38 13.12 1.98 10.93
C ARG A 38 12.81 2.89 12.12
N ALA A 39 12.66 4.19 11.88
CA ALA A 39 12.32 5.15 12.93
C ALA A 39 10.95 4.85 13.60
N ALA A 40 9.97 4.37 12.83
CA ALA A 40 8.67 3.98 13.37
C ALA A 40 8.79 2.79 14.34
N LEU A 41 9.55 1.78 13.92
CA LEU A 41 9.80 0.56 14.70
C LEU A 41 10.62 0.82 15.97
N GLU A 42 11.62 1.71 15.90
CA GLU A 42 12.40 2.15 17.07
C GLU A 42 11.54 2.86 18.12
N TRP A 43 10.49 3.55 17.67
CA TRP A 43 9.64 4.34 18.56
C TRP A 43 8.58 3.50 19.29
N LEU A 44 7.76 2.75 18.53
CA LEU A 44 6.78 1.82 19.09
C LEU A 44 6.35 0.79 18.02
N PRO A 45 6.84 -0.46 18.08
CA PRO A 45 6.51 -1.48 17.09
C PRO A 45 5.17 -2.17 17.43
N SER A 46 4.06 -1.43 17.42
CA SER A 46 2.72 -2.05 17.50
C SER A 46 2.39 -2.83 16.22
N ARG A 47 1.38 -3.72 16.23
CA ARG A 47 1.04 -4.54 15.05
C ARG A 47 0.78 -3.70 13.78
N ASP A 48 0.08 -2.57 13.91
CA ASP A 48 -0.22 -1.68 12.78
C ASP A 48 1.07 -1.02 12.27
N VAL A 49 1.95 -0.58 13.18
CA VAL A 49 3.26 0.01 12.83
C VAL A 49 4.17 -1.03 12.15
N GLN A 50 4.22 -2.25 12.67
CA GLN A 50 4.98 -3.35 12.08
C GLN A 50 4.46 -3.68 10.68
N PHE A 51 3.13 -3.73 10.48
CA PHE A 51 2.54 -3.94 9.17
C PHE A 51 2.90 -2.84 8.17
N GLY A 52 2.80 -1.56 8.58
CA GLY A 52 3.13 -0.42 7.72
C GLY A 52 4.61 -0.36 7.35
N ALA A 53 5.48 -0.59 8.33
CA ALA A 53 6.91 -0.67 8.10
C ALA A 53 7.25 -1.84 7.15
N ALA A 54 6.63 -3.02 7.34
CA ALA A 54 6.86 -4.17 6.48
C ALA A 54 6.41 -3.93 5.03
N MET A 55 5.24 -3.33 4.84
CA MET A 55 4.77 -2.92 3.51
C MET A 55 5.69 -1.87 2.88
N ALA A 56 6.15 -0.89 3.66
CA ALA A 56 7.10 0.12 3.19
C ALA A 56 8.44 -0.51 2.75
N PHE A 57 8.97 -1.46 3.53
CA PHE A 57 10.15 -2.22 3.14
C PHE A 57 9.92 -3.03 1.87
N ALA A 58 8.78 -3.71 1.74
CA ALA A 58 8.45 -4.49 0.55
C ALA A 58 8.35 -3.61 -0.71
N TYR A 59 7.65 -2.47 -0.65
CA TYR A 59 7.60 -1.52 -1.77
C TYR A 59 8.95 -0.86 -2.06
N ALA A 60 9.79 -0.66 -1.04
CA ALA A 60 11.15 -0.18 -1.21
C ALA A 60 12.15 -1.27 -1.66
N GLY A 61 11.71 -2.53 -1.88
CA GLY A 61 12.58 -3.65 -2.28
C GLY A 61 13.52 -4.16 -1.18
N ASP A 62 13.27 -3.84 0.09
CA ASP A 62 13.97 -4.39 1.25
C ASP A 62 13.24 -5.66 1.74
N THR A 63 13.31 -6.72 0.92
CA THR A 63 12.60 -7.99 1.11
C THR A 63 12.97 -8.67 2.42
N GLU A 64 14.24 -8.59 2.84
CA GLU A 64 14.72 -9.18 4.10
C GLU A 64 14.00 -8.59 5.32
N GLN A 65 13.92 -7.26 5.41
CA GLN A 65 13.22 -6.60 6.52
C GLN A 65 11.71 -6.85 6.51
N ALA A 66 11.11 -6.88 5.32
CA ALA A 66 9.69 -7.19 5.17
C ALA A 66 9.35 -8.62 5.62
N GLU A 67 10.18 -9.61 5.27
CA GLU A 67 10.02 -11.01 5.71
C GLU A 67 10.23 -11.16 7.22
N ALA A 68 11.26 -10.54 7.78
CA ALA A 68 11.52 -10.57 9.22
C ALA A 68 10.34 -10.01 10.03
N LEU A 69 9.73 -8.92 9.56
CA LEU A 69 8.52 -8.36 10.18
C LEU A 69 7.29 -9.24 9.97
N SER A 70 7.15 -9.90 8.81
CA SER A 70 6.08 -10.89 8.58
C SER A 70 6.14 -12.01 9.62
N HIS A 71 7.32 -12.57 9.87
CA HIS A 71 7.52 -13.60 10.89
C HIS A 71 7.26 -13.07 12.31
N THR A 72 7.73 -11.85 12.60
CA THR A 72 7.51 -11.20 13.90
C THR A 72 6.03 -11.00 14.17
N LEU A 73 5.28 -10.42 13.22
CA LEU A 73 3.83 -10.22 13.29
C LEU A 73 3.10 -11.54 13.56
N ALA A 74 3.43 -12.59 12.81
CA ALA A 74 2.81 -13.91 12.97
C ALA A 74 3.07 -14.50 14.36
N SER A 75 4.30 -14.38 14.87
CA SER A 75 4.68 -14.94 16.18
C SER A 75 4.07 -14.18 17.36
N GLN A 76 3.94 -12.86 17.25
CA GLN A 76 3.46 -12.01 18.35
C GLN A 76 1.93 -11.92 18.41
N ASN A 77 1.23 -12.26 17.33
CA ASN A 77 -0.21 -12.05 17.20
C ASN A 77 -0.93 -13.29 16.61
N PRO A 78 -0.74 -14.50 17.19
CA PRO A 78 -1.30 -15.73 16.62
C PRO A 78 -2.84 -15.74 16.58
N ASP A 79 -3.49 -15.10 17.56
CA ASP A 79 -4.96 -15.08 17.70
C ASP A 79 -5.59 -13.78 17.18
N ASP A 80 -4.80 -12.84 16.66
CA ASP A 80 -5.32 -11.58 16.14
C ASP A 80 -5.88 -11.77 14.73
N THR A 81 -7.21 -11.77 14.61
CA THR A 81 -7.92 -11.96 13.33
C THR A 81 -7.49 -10.97 12.26
N LEU A 82 -7.20 -9.71 12.62
CA LEU A 82 -6.79 -8.72 11.64
C LEU A 82 -5.37 -9.02 11.13
N VAL A 83 -4.46 -9.41 12.03
CA VAL A 83 -3.12 -9.81 11.62
C VAL A 83 -3.16 -11.06 10.76
N GLN A 84 -3.88 -12.10 11.19
CA GLN A 84 -3.92 -13.40 10.51
C GLN A 84 -4.68 -13.37 9.18
N SER A 85 -5.79 -12.64 9.12
CA SER A 85 -6.69 -12.67 7.95
C SER A 85 -6.59 -11.42 7.06
N ASN A 86 -5.82 -10.40 7.43
CA ASN A 86 -5.65 -9.20 6.60
C ASN A 86 -4.17 -8.85 6.40
N TYR A 87 -3.41 -8.60 7.48
CA TYR A 87 -2.04 -8.10 7.34
C TYR A 87 -1.06 -9.12 6.77
N LEU A 88 -1.05 -10.34 7.31
CA LEU A 88 -0.13 -11.39 6.86
C LEU A 88 -0.43 -11.85 5.42
N PRO A 89 -1.69 -12.11 5.02
CA PRO A 89 -2.01 -12.44 3.63
C PRO A 89 -1.53 -11.35 2.66
N VAL A 90 -1.76 -10.08 2.98
CA VAL A 90 -1.35 -8.94 2.14
C VAL A 90 0.16 -8.85 2.01
N LEU A 91 0.88 -8.88 3.14
CA LEU A 91 2.33 -8.76 3.15
C LEU A 91 2.99 -9.93 2.39
N ARG A 92 2.53 -11.16 2.65
CA ARG A 92 3.03 -12.36 1.94
C ARG A 92 2.71 -12.29 0.46
N ALA A 93 1.52 -11.85 0.07
CA ALA A 93 1.14 -11.70 -1.33
C ALA A 93 2.01 -10.65 -2.04
N LYS A 94 2.29 -9.51 -1.40
CA LYS A 94 3.20 -8.51 -1.95
C LYS A 94 4.61 -9.08 -2.17
N LEU A 95 5.13 -9.84 -1.20
CA LEU A 95 6.42 -10.52 -1.32
C LEU A 95 6.43 -11.58 -2.43
N MET A 96 5.32 -12.30 -2.65
CA MET A 96 5.17 -13.23 -3.78
C MET A 96 5.15 -12.49 -5.12
N LEU A 97 4.48 -11.34 -5.21
CA LEU A 97 4.49 -10.51 -6.42
C LEU A 97 5.90 -10.04 -6.77
N ASP A 98 6.68 -9.62 -5.77
CA ASP A 98 8.07 -9.19 -5.98
C ASP A 98 8.97 -10.32 -6.51
N ARG A 99 8.57 -11.58 -6.28
CA ARG A 99 9.24 -12.78 -6.79
C ARG A 99 8.67 -13.26 -8.14
N GLY A 100 7.66 -12.58 -8.68
CA GLY A 100 6.98 -12.97 -9.92
C GLY A 100 5.88 -14.03 -9.76
N ASN A 101 5.51 -14.38 -8.52
CA ASN A 101 4.51 -15.42 -8.22
C ASN A 101 3.10 -14.82 -8.06
N SER A 102 2.54 -14.25 -9.13
CA SER A 102 1.22 -13.61 -9.13
C SER A 102 0.09 -14.55 -8.70
N GLN A 103 0.11 -15.80 -9.16
CA GLN A 103 -0.94 -16.78 -8.85
C GLN A 103 -0.96 -17.15 -7.35
N GLU A 104 0.22 -17.29 -6.74
CA GLU A 104 0.34 -17.58 -5.31
C GLU A 104 -0.11 -16.38 -4.47
N ALA A 105 0.23 -15.16 -4.92
CA ALA A 105 -0.28 -13.93 -4.30
C ALA A 105 -1.81 -13.87 -4.30
N LEU A 106 -2.46 -14.23 -5.42
CA LEU A 106 -3.93 -14.30 -5.51
C LEU A 106 -4.51 -15.34 -4.54
N THR A 107 -3.87 -16.52 -4.41
CA THR A 107 -4.31 -17.56 -3.48
C THR A 107 -4.24 -17.07 -2.03
N LEU A 108 -3.14 -16.43 -1.62
CA LEU A 108 -2.99 -15.87 -0.28
C LEU A 108 -4.06 -14.81 0.02
N LEU A 109 -4.35 -13.93 -0.94
CA LEU A 109 -5.32 -12.84 -0.78
C LEU A 109 -6.77 -13.30 -0.67
N HIS A 110 -7.07 -14.56 -0.98
CA HIS A 110 -8.42 -15.12 -0.80
C HIS A 110 -8.86 -15.08 0.67
N GLU A 111 -7.93 -15.29 1.62
CA GLU A 111 -8.21 -15.25 3.05
C GLU A 111 -8.69 -13.87 3.54
N ALA A 112 -8.32 -12.81 2.84
CA ALA A 112 -8.66 -11.44 3.20
C ALA A 112 -10.02 -10.97 2.66
N LEU A 113 -10.67 -11.73 1.77
CA LEU A 113 -11.96 -11.34 1.15
C LEU A 113 -13.04 -10.91 2.17
N PRO A 114 -13.26 -11.63 3.30
CA PRO A 114 -14.30 -11.23 4.25
C PRO A 114 -14.01 -9.91 4.98
N TYR A 115 -12.75 -9.45 4.95
CA TYR A 115 -12.25 -8.34 5.76
C TYR A 115 -11.66 -7.20 4.92
N GLU A 116 -11.80 -7.25 3.60
CA GLU A 116 -11.06 -6.37 2.68
C GLU A 116 -11.48 -4.90 2.73
N LEU A 117 -12.73 -4.65 3.13
CA LEU A 117 -13.26 -3.31 3.44
C LEU A 117 -13.20 -3.00 4.94
N GLY A 118 -12.63 -3.90 5.73
CA GLY A 118 -12.43 -3.72 7.16
C GLY A 118 -11.41 -2.61 7.44
N ALA A 119 -11.74 -1.75 8.39
CA ALA A 119 -10.83 -0.78 8.94
C ALA A 119 -10.58 -1.09 10.41
N SER A 120 -9.31 -1.21 10.79
CA SER A 120 -8.98 -1.28 12.20
C SER A 120 -9.25 0.07 12.84
N ARG A 121 -10.02 0.07 13.93
CA ARG A 121 -10.15 1.22 14.82
C ARG A 121 -9.03 1.28 15.86
N SER A 122 -8.03 0.38 15.81
CA SER A 122 -6.87 0.45 16.71
C SER A 122 -5.98 1.66 16.47
N SER A 123 -5.99 2.20 15.25
CA SER A 123 -5.34 3.47 14.93
C SER A 123 -6.39 4.55 14.70
N LEU A 124 -6.20 5.73 15.30
CA LEU A 124 -7.00 6.94 15.02
C LEU A 124 -7.02 7.29 13.52
N LEU A 125 -6.01 6.82 12.79
CA LEU A 125 -5.80 7.09 11.38
C LEU A 125 -6.55 6.09 10.48
N ALA A 126 -6.94 4.91 10.97
CA ALA A 126 -7.64 3.87 10.20
C ALA A 126 -6.99 3.55 8.83
N TRP A 127 -5.67 3.71 8.75
CA TRP A 127 -4.93 3.80 7.48
C TRP A 127 -4.60 2.44 6.83
N THR A 128 -4.89 1.34 7.51
CA THR A 128 -4.51 -0.02 7.06
C THR A 128 -5.54 -0.66 6.13
N SER A 129 -6.60 0.05 5.74
CA SER A 129 -7.66 -0.47 4.88
C SER A 129 -7.23 -0.52 3.40
N LEU A 130 -7.99 -1.29 2.61
CA LEU A 130 -7.89 -1.36 1.14
C LEU A 130 -6.61 -2.00 0.58
N TYR A 131 -5.56 -2.24 1.37
CA TYR A 131 -4.35 -2.94 0.88
C TYR A 131 -4.61 -4.34 0.32
N PRO A 132 -5.51 -5.18 0.87
CA PRO A 132 -5.88 -6.44 0.22
C PRO A 132 -6.39 -6.25 -1.21
N ILE A 133 -7.23 -5.23 -1.42
CA ILE A 133 -7.81 -4.90 -2.72
C ILE A 133 -6.72 -4.39 -3.66
N TYR A 134 -5.88 -3.47 -3.18
CA TYR A 134 -4.81 -2.88 -4.00
C TYR A 134 -3.78 -3.92 -4.46
N VAL A 135 -3.28 -4.74 -3.53
CA VAL A 135 -2.30 -5.79 -3.85
C VAL A 135 -2.94 -6.87 -4.74
N ARG A 136 -4.25 -7.15 -4.59
CA ARG A 136 -4.94 -8.08 -5.49
C ARG A 136 -5.09 -7.52 -6.90
N GLY A 137 -5.37 -6.22 -7.04
CA GLY A 137 -5.35 -5.54 -8.34
C GLY A 137 -3.99 -5.65 -9.02
N GLN A 138 -2.90 -5.42 -8.27
CA GLN A 138 -1.53 -5.65 -8.77
C GLN A 138 -1.29 -7.10 -9.16
N ALA A 139 -1.79 -8.06 -8.38
CA ALA A 139 -1.64 -9.47 -8.67
C ALA A 139 -2.38 -9.92 -9.94
N TYR A 140 -3.63 -9.48 -10.13
CA TYR A 140 -4.36 -9.71 -11.37
C TYR A 140 -3.64 -9.08 -12.56
N TRP A 141 -3.12 -7.86 -12.40
CA TRP A 141 -2.39 -7.20 -13.47
C TRP A 141 -1.12 -7.98 -13.87
N ALA A 142 -0.32 -8.38 -12.89
CA ALA A 142 0.86 -9.23 -13.11
C ALA A 142 0.50 -10.60 -13.71
N ASN A 143 -0.70 -11.11 -13.44
CA ASN A 143 -1.22 -12.36 -14.00
C ASN A 143 -1.86 -12.21 -15.38
N GLN A 144 -1.68 -11.06 -16.06
CA GLN A 144 -2.27 -10.77 -17.38
C GLN A 144 -3.80 -10.80 -17.39
N GLN A 145 -4.42 -10.38 -16.29
CA GLN A 145 -5.87 -10.32 -16.09
C GLN A 145 -6.32 -8.85 -15.93
N PRO A 146 -6.28 -8.02 -17.00
CA PRO A 146 -6.53 -6.59 -16.93
C PRO A 146 -7.95 -6.24 -16.46
N LYS A 147 -8.97 -7.05 -16.81
CA LYS A 147 -10.36 -6.76 -16.44
C LYS A 147 -10.57 -6.89 -14.94
N GLU A 148 -10.02 -7.96 -14.37
CA GLU A 148 -10.04 -8.26 -12.95
C GLU A 148 -9.22 -7.24 -12.17
N ALA A 149 -8.05 -6.84 -12.69
CA ALA A 149 -7.24 -5.77 -12.09
C ALA A 149 -7.99 -4.44 -12.03
N LEU A 150 -8.61 -4.02 -13.14
CA LEU A 150 -9.43 -2.80 -13.20
C LEU A 150 -10.57 -2.84 -12.19
N ALA A 151 -11.26 -3.98 -12.06
CA ALA A 151 -12.35 -4.13 -11.10
C ALA A 151 -11.90 -3.95 -9.64
N GLU A 152 -10.69 -4.41 -9.27
CA GLU A 152 -10.16 -4.18 -7.93
C GLU A 152 -9.77 -2.71 -7.70
N PHE A 153 -9.16 -2.04 -8.68
CA PHE A 153 -8.86 -0.62 -8.55
C PHE A 153 -10.12 0.24 -8.52
N ASP A 154 -11.13 -0.06 -9.34
CA ASP A 154 -12.43 0.61 -9.33
C ASP A 154 -13.10 0.47 -7.95
N LYS A 155 -13.03 -0.71 -7.33
CA LYS A 155 -13.55 -0.92 -5.96
C LYS A 155 -12.92 0.04 -4.94
N ILE A 156 -11.63 0.37 -5.04
CA ILE A 156 -10.98 1.36 -4.16
C ILE A 156 -11.56 2.75 -4.39
N LEU A 157 -11.73 3.13 -5.66
CA LEU A 157 -12.20 4.46 -6.08
C LEU A 157 -13.68 4.69 -5.77
N GLU A 158 -14.48 3.63 -5.74
CA GLU A 158 -15.89 3.65 -5.29
C GLU A 158 -16.04 3.84 -3.78
N HIS A 159 -14.96 3.69 -3.01
CA HIS A 159 -14.94 3.85 -1.55
C HIS A 159 -13.99 4.98 -1.11
N PRO A 160 -14.18 6.24 -1.57
CA PRO A 160 -13.26 7.34 -1.28
C PRO A 160 -13.19 7.66 0.23
N GLY A 161 -14.26 7.39 0.98
CA GLY A 161 -14.31 7.54 2.44
C GLY A 161 -13.41 6.57 3.21
N LEU A 162 -12.87 5.52 2.56
CA LEU A 162 -11.87 4.62 3.14
C LEU A 162 -10.44 4.98 2.72
N SER A 163 -10.28 5.72 1.61
CA SER A 163 -8.97 6.15 1.10
C SER A 163 -8.42 7.41 1.80
N PHE A 164 -9.30 8.31 2.27
CA PHE A 164 -8.92 9.58 2.93
C PHE A 164 -7.78 10.30 2.18
N ASN A 165 -6.71 10.68 2.89
CA ASN A 165 -5.49 11.30 2.34
C ASN A 165 -4.32 10.30 2.22
N TYR A 166 -4.63 8.99 2.13
CA TYR A 166 -3.64 7.94 1.97
C TYR A 166 -3.24 7.76 0.50
N PRO A 167 -2.02 7.28 0.23
CA PRO A 167 -1.51 7.10 -1.14
C PRO A 167 -2.37 6.12 -1.97
N ILE A 168 -3.14 5.24 -1.34
CA ILE A 168 -3.84 4.15 -2.01
C ILE A 168 -4.86 4.61 -3.06
N GLY A 169 -5.55 5.72 -2.84
CA GLY A 169 -6.53 6.26 -3.79
C GLY A 169 -5.86 6.76 -5.08
N PRO A 170 -4.95 7.75 -5.01
CA PRO A 170 -4.20 8.22 -6.17
C PRO A 170 -3.39 7.11 -6.86
N MET A 171 -2.80 6.18 -6.10
CA MET A 171 -2.06 5.06 -6.67
C MET A 171 -2.97 4.04 -7.37
N ALA A 172 -4.22 3.86 -6.94
CA ALA A 172 -5.19 3.04 -7.65
C ALA A 172 -5.62 3.69 -8.98
N GLN A 173 -5.76 5.02 -9.01
CA GLN A 173 -6.01 5.76 -10.25
C GLN A 173 -4.84 5.62 -11.24
N LEU A 174 -3.59 5.70 -10.75
CA LEU A 174 -2.39 5.51 -11.57
C LEU A 174 -2.36 4.10 -12.20
N GLN A 175 -2.49 3.05 -11.39
CA GLN A 175 -2.52 1.66 -11.86
C GLN A 175 -3.64 1.43 -12.89
N ARG A 176 -4.82 1.99 -12.64
CA ARG A 176 -5.94 1.95 -13.59
C ARG A 176 -5.60 2.61 -14.93
N ALA A 177 -4.94 3.77 -14.91
CA ALA A 177 -4.52 4.47 -16.12
C ALA A 177 -3.50 3.65 -16.93
N GLU A 178 -2.52 3.05 -16.26
CA GLU A 178 -1.51 2.19 -16.88
C GLU A 178 -2.13 0.97 -17.58
N ILE A 179 -3.07 0.29 -16.91
CA ILE A 179 -3.77 -0.86 -17.49
C ILE A 179 -4.59 -0.45 -18.72
N LEU A 180 -5.31 0.67 -18.65
CA LEU A 180 -6.09 1.18 -19.77
C LEU A 180 -5.20 1.58 -20.96
N ALA A 181 -4.05 2.20 -20.69
CA ALA A 181 -3.09 2.60 -21.72
C ALA A 181 -2.50 1.39 -22.47
N GLN A 182 -2.25 0.27 -21.77
CA GLN A 182 -1.71 -0.95 -22.36
C GLN A 182 -2.76 -1.81 -23.07
N SER A 183 -4.02 -1.78 -22.62
CA SER A 183 -5.08 -2.66 -23.15
C SER A 183 -5.55 -2.25 -24.56
N VAL A 184 -5.68 -0.95 -24.79
CA VAL A 184 -5.84 -0.26 -26.09
C VAL A 184 -5.56 1.20 -25.74
N ARG A 185 -4.59 1.91 -26.35
CA ARG A 185 -4.37 3.35 -26.07
C ARG A 185 -5.71 4.10 -26.26
N THR A 186 -6.42 4.34 -25.16
CA THR A 186 -7.81 4.77 -25.15
C THR A 186 -7.89 6.18 -24.60
N GLU A 187 -8.86 6.97 -25.10
CA GLU A 187 -9.15 8.31 -24.58
C GLU A 187 -9.35 8.32 -23.06
N GLY A 188 -9.87 7.22 -22.49
CA GLY A 188 -10.02 7.03 -21.05
C GLY A 188 -8.70 7.05 -20.27
N ALA A 189 -7.60 6.51 -20.80
CA ALA A 189 -6.29 6.57 -20.14
C ALA A 189 -5.73 7.99 -20.14
N ALA A 190 -5.86 8.71 -21.26
CA ALA A 190 -5.39 10.09 -21.39
C ALA A 190 -6.09 11.05 -20.41
N LEU A 191 -7.40 10.86 -20.20
CA LEU A 191 -8.15 11.64 -19.23
C LEU A 191 -7.63 11.41 -17.80
N VAL A 192 -7.42 10.15 -17.40
CA VAL A 192 -6.92 9.83 -16.04
C VAL A 192 -5.51 10.38 -15.83
N PHE A 193 -4.61 10.25 -16.80
CA PHE A 193 -3.27 10.82 -16.69
C PHE A 193 -3.27 12.35 -16.59
N THR A 194 -4.20 13.01 -17.28
CA THR A 194 -4.38 14.47 -17.15
C THR A 194 -4.85 14.84 -15.75
N THR A 195 -5.87 14.15 -15.21
CA THR A 195 -6.33 14.35 -13.83
C THR A 195 -5.21 14.14 -12.80
N LEU A 196 -4.40 13.09 -12.95
CA LEU A 196 -3.28 12.83 -12.04
C LEU A 196 -2.20 13.91 -12.10
N ARG A 197 -1.90 14.43 -13.29
CA ARG A 197 -0.96 15.56 -13.44
C ARG A 197 -1.47 16.83 -12.78
N GLU A 198 -2.76 17.15 -12.94
CA GLU A 198 -3.36 18.29 -12.25
C GLU A 198 -3.31 18.10 -10.73
N GLN A 199 -3.57 16.89 -10.24
CA GLN A 199 -3.50 16.57 -8.82
C GLN A 199 -2.08 16.72 -8.24
N TRP A 200 -1.03 16.43 -9.03
CA TRP A 200 0.37 16.50 -8.62
C TRP A 200 1.14 17.68 -9.24
N GLN A 201 0.45 18.70 -9.75
CA GLN A 201 1.09 19.83 -10.44
C GLN A 201 2.05 20.62 -9.55
N ASP A 202 1.81 20.61 -8.23
CA ASP A 202 2.58 21.31 -7.20
C ASP A 202 3.49 20.35 -6.40
N ALA A 203 3.68 19.10 -6.86
CA ALA A 203 4.59 18.15 -6.23
C ALA A 203 6.05 18.54 -6.43
N ASP A 204 6.94 18.02 -5.57
CA ASP A 204 8.37 18.29 -5.65
C ASP A 204 8.94 17.88 -7.03
N PRO A 205 9.88 18.65 -7.62
CA PRO A 205 10.38 18.38 -8.98
C PRO A 205 11.01 16.99 -9.18
N ASP A 206 11.47 16.34 -8.11
CA ASP A 206 12.07 15.01 -8.11
C ASP A 206 11.07 13.88 -7.78
N PHE A 207 9.80 14.21 -7.57
CA PHE A 207 8.72 13.27 -7.25
C PHE A 207 8.66 12.14 -8.30
N PRO A 208 8.94 10.87 -7.93
CA PRO A 208 9.15 9.82 -8.92
C PRO A 208 7.94 9.55 -9.81
N VAL A 209 6.72 9.70 -9.29
CA VAL A 209 5.48 9.45 -10.04
C VAL A 209 5.31 10.45 -11.20
N LEU A 210 5.75 11.71 -11.06
CA LEU A 210 5.71 12.66 -12.18
C LEU A 210 6.64 12.25 -13.33
N ARG A 211 7.77 11.60 -13.01
CA ARG A 211 8.69 11.07 -14.03
C ARG A 211 8.07 9.89 -14.78
N GLU A 212 7.35 9.03 -14.06
CA GLU A 212 6.60 7.92 -14.64
C GLU A 212 5.49 8.42 -15.57
N LEU A 213 4.69 9.40 -15.12
CA LEU A 213 3.64 10.03 -15.92
C LEU A 213 4.17 10.70 -17.21
N ALA A 214 5.35 11.34 -17.15
CA ALA A 214 5.96 11.97 -18.31
C ALA A 214 6.38 10.97 -19.41
N GLY A 215 6.62 9.71 -19.06
CA GLY A 215 6.96 8.64 -20.01
C GLY A 215 5.81 8.21 -20.91
N PHE A 216 4.56 8.53 -20.55
CA PHE A 216 3.36 8.14 -21.31
C PHE A 216 2.96 9.17 -22.40
N ASP A 217 3.60 10.34 -22.47
CA ASP A 217 3.40 11.36 -23.52
C ASP A 217 4.21 11.06 -24.81
N ALA A 218 4.95 9.95 -24.88
CA ALA A 218 5.77 9.61 -26.06
C ALA A 218 4.94 8.87 -27.14
N PRO A 219 4.92 9.35 -28.40
CA PRO A 219 4.22 8.69 -29.51
C PRO A 219 4.67 7.23 -29.71
#